data_AF-A0A5C7VK47-F1
#
_entry.id   AF-A0A5C7VK47-F1
#
_cell.length_a   1.000
_cell.length_b   1.000
_cell.length_c   1.000
_cell.angle_alpha   90.00
_cell.angle_beta   90.00
_cell.angle_gamma   90.00
#
_symmetry.space_group_name_H-M   'P 1'
#
loop_
_entity.id
_entity.type
_entity.pdbx_description
1 polymer ?
#
loop_
_entity_poly.entity_id
_entity_poly.type
_entity_poly.pdbx_seq_one_letter_code
_entity_poly.pdbx_strand_id
1 'polypeptide(L)'
;MLLNNAISLRQAGASDWPAVEALLLANKLPTDGAQTHLPTYLLAVSNGEVVGCAGAEVYGTLALMRSVAVALGVQKQGIGRLLVERLLHEARSRDIAALYLLTVTAPEYFAQYGFKRMKIEDVPQALKASAEFQGACPACAALMALTLREAPVADAALPVAVLGAGPVGLAAVAQLVERGLPFVALEAGEQVGANLRDYGHVQLFSPWQYDVDHAMARLLAPTGWTAPPAAELPRAGEVVERVLEPFAALPQVVPFIKLGARVLAVSREGFDKVKSAGRDKAAFLVRYEQDGEVHELRARAVIDATGTWNQPNPVGANGLHAIGEADARDRIFYGIPDVAGALRGRYEDKRTLVVGAGHSAANALLALADLAKQSPGTRLAWAVRSPTLQRVFGGGDADALPARGALGASLRRLRDSGVLEFFSGMRVARIERVGGQLRLTGLDANRQPVVVDGIDEVICATGQRPDLTLVSELRLKLDPWLESNEALGPLIDPNLHSCGTVRPHGHRELAHPEPGFYTLGVKSYGRAPTFLMATGFEQARSVVAAIAGDLVAADRVELELPETGVCSSNLTVEGAATGCCGPAVEPAPVPVAAPKRGCGPSSCAPKPAPEAVAPKRCCG
;
A
#
# COMPACT_ATOMS: atom_id res chain seq x y z
N MET A 1 49.99 -42.37 -16.61
CA MET A 1 48.65 -42.50 -16.01
C MET A 1 48.07 -41.10 -15.86
N LEU A 2 46.95 -40.80 -16.50
CA LEU A 2 46.24 -39.53 -16.32
C LEU A 2 45.24 -39.72 -15.18
N LEU A 3 45.47 -39.04 -14.05
CA LEU A 3 44.49 -38.98 -12.97
C LEU A 3 43.35 -38.05 -13.40
N ASN A 4 42.16 -38.62 -13.58
CA ASN A 4 40.94 -37.88 -13.81
C ASN A 4 40.53 -37.18 -12.49
N ASN A 5 41.08 -35.99 -12.24
CA ASN A 5 40.69 -35.18 -11.09
C ASN A 5 39.23 -34.74 -11.25
N ALA A 6 38.32 -35.41 -10.54
CA ALA A 6 36.90 -35.08 -10.58
C ALA A 6 36.65 -33.75 -9.84
N ILE A 7 36.38 -32.68 -10.61
CA ILE A 7 35.90 -31.41 -10.06
C ILE A 7 34.48 -31.61 -9.54
N SER A 8 34.26 -31.31 -8.26
CA SER A 8 32.93 -31.31 -7.63
C SER A 8 32.48 -29.87 -7.36
N LEU A 9 31.18 -29.61 -7.43
CA LEU A 9 30.58 -28.31 -7.09
C LEU A 9 29.75 -28.45 -5.82
N ARG A 10 29.92 -27.53 -4.86
CA ARG A 10 29.09 -27.44 -3.64
C ARG A 10 28.90 -26.00 -3.20
N GLN A 11 27.87 -25.73 -2.40
CA GLN A 11 27.76 -24.43 -1.73
C GLN A 11 28.83 -24.27 -0.64
N ALA A 12 29.21 -23.02 -0.37
CA ALA A 12 30.14 -22.67 0.69
C ALA A 12 29.46 -22.69 2.08
N GLY A 13 30.18 -23.18 3.07
CA GLY A 13 29.87 -23.01 4.49
C GLY A 13 30.77 -21.95 5.13
N ALA A 14 30.46 -21.56 6.38
CA ALA A 14 31.23 -20.54 7.11
C ALA A 14 32.73 -20.87 7.24
N SER A 15 33.09 -22.15 7.30
CA SER A 15 34.48 -22.63 7.36
C SER A 15 35.28 -22.42 6.06
N ASP A 16 34.62 -22.18 4.93
CA ASP A 16 35.29 -22.03 3.63
C ASP A 16 35.85 -20.61 3.41
N TRP A 17 35.49 -19.63 4.25
CA TRP A 17 35.89 -18.23 4.07
C TRP A 17 37.41 -18.06 3.83
N PRO A 18 38.33 -18.65 4.63
CA PRO A 18 39.77 -18.43 4.43
C PRO A 18 40.27 -18.91 3.05
N ALA A 19 39.68 -19.99 2.52
CA ALA A 19 40.02 -20.51 1.20
C ALA A 19 39.45 -19.64 0.07
N VAL A 20 38.22 -19.13 0.24
CA VAL A 20 37.60 -18.17 -0.69
C VAL A 20 38.38 -16.86 -0.70
N GLU A 21 38.69 -16.28 0.46
CA GLU A 21 39.43 -15.04 0.61
C GLU A 21 40.82 -15.12 -0.03
N ALA A 22 41.58 -16.18 0.25
CA ALA A 22 42.89 -16.42 -0.37
C ALA A 22 42.78 -16.52 -1.91
N LEU A 23 41.73 -17.17 -2.43
CA LEU A 23 41.49 -17.30 -3.86
C LEU A 23 41.11 -15.97 -4.53
N LEU A 24 40.32 -15.12 -3.87
CA LEU A 24 39.98 -13.78 -4.36
C LEU A 24 41.21 -12.87 -4.39
N LEU A 25 41.99 -12.83 -3.31
CA LEU A 25 43.23 -12.06 -3.23
C LEU A 25 44.24 -12.50 -4.29
N ALA A 26 44.42 -13.81 -4.50
CA ALA A 26 45.29 -14.35 -5.54
C ALA A 26 44.86 -13.97 -6.97
N ASN A 27 43.55 -13.76 -7.20
CA ASN A 27 43.00 -13.29 -8.48
C ASN A 27 42.78 -11.77 -8.55
N LYS A 28 43.22 -11.01 -7.53
CA LYS A 28 43.04 -9.54 -7.41
C LYS A 28 41.58 -9.09 -7.45
N LEU A 29 40.67 -9.86 -6.87
CA LEU A 29 39.25 -9.54 -6.74
C LEU A 29 38.94 -8.93 -5.36
N PRO A 30 37.93 -8.04 -5.26
CA PRO A 30 37.57 -7.38 -4.00
C PRO A 30 36.91 -8.34 -3.01
N THR A 31 37.39 -8.31 -1.76
CA THR A 31 36.85 -9.08 -0.63
C THR A 31 35.77 -8.33 0.15
N ASP A 32 35.63 -7.01 -0.05
CA ASP A 32 34.66 -6.18 0.68
C ASP A 32 33.22 -6.64 0.47
N GLY A 33 32.52 -6.93 1.58
CA GLY A 33 31.17 -7.48 1.59
C GLY A 33 31.04 -8.95 1.14
N ALA A 34 32.08 -9.56 0.57
CA ALA A 34 32.00 -10.93 0.05
C ALA A 34 31.66 -11.96 1.14
N GLN A 35 32.19 -11.80 2.34
CA GLN A 35 31.95 -12.72 3.47
C GLN A 35 30.47 -12.73 3.91
N THR A 36 29.82 -11.57 3.90
CA THR A 36 28.38 -11.42 4.23
C THR A 36 27.49 -12.24 3.30
N HIS A 37 27.95 -12.45 2.05
CA HIS A 37 27.23 -13.22 1.03
C HIS A 37 27.78 -14.65 0.84
N LEU A 38 28.73 -15.12 1.67
CA LEU A 38 29.31 -16.46 1.55
C LEU A 38 28.29 -17.61 1.40
N PRO A 39 27.11 -17.63 2.07
CA PRO A 39 26.12 -18.70 1.87
C PRO A 39 25.55 -18.84 0.45
N THR A 40 25.75 -17.85 -0.44
CA THR A 40 25.38 -17.94 -1.86
C THR A 40 26.54 -18.33 -2.77
N TYR A 41 27.74 -18.54 -2.23
CA TYR A 41 28.91 -18.91 -3.02
C TYR A 41 28.85 -20.37 -3.40
N LEU A 42 29.14 -20.63 -4.67
CA LEU A 42 29.39 -21.95 -5.22
C LEU A 42 30.92 -22.17 -5.30
N LEU A 43 31.39 -23.28 -4.76
CA LEU A 43 32.79 -23.67 -4.74
C LEU A 43 33.04 -24.84 -5.68
N ALA A 44 34.13 -24.77 -6.45
CA ALA A 44 34.69 -25.90 -7.16
C ALA A 44 35.79 -26.53 -6.31
N VAL A 45 35.67 -27.83 -6.05
CA VAL A 45 36.56 -28.60 -5.17
C VAL A 45 37.23 -29.72 -5.94
N SER A 46 38.55 -29.82 -5.83
CA SER A 46 39.40 -30.86 -6.41
C SER A 46 40.29 -31.45 -5.33
N ASN A 47 40.31 -32.77 -5.18
CA ASN A 47 41.14 -33.46 -4.17
C ASN A 47 40.97 -32.95 -2.72
N GLY A 48 39.80 -32.39 -2.39
CA GLY A 48 39.50 -31.79 -1.09
C GLY A 48 39.79 -30.28 -0.98
N GLU A 49 40.51 -29.69 -1.94
CA GLU A 49 40.88 -28.28 -1.94
C GLU A 49 39.92 -27.42 -2.78
N VAL A 50 39.65 -26.18 -2.33
CA VAL A 50 38.86 -25.20 -3.10
C VAL A 50 39.72 -24.63 -4.22
N VAL A 51 39.39 -25.00 -5.46
CA VAL A 51 40.11 -24.60 -6.67
C VAL A 51 39.38 -23.54 -7.52
N GLY A 52 38.15 -23.18 -7.13
CA GLY A 52 37.38 -22.12 -7.76
C GLY A 52 36.20 -21.67 -6.91
N CYS A 53 35.71 -20.45 -7.13
CA CYS A 53 34.49 -19.94 -6.51
C CYS A 53 33.71 -19.02 -7.46
N ALA A 54 32.41 -18.86 -7.20
CA ALA A 54 31.54 -17.85 -7.79
C ALA A 54 30.45 -17.46 -6.80
N GLY A 55 30.27 -16.16 -6.56
CA GLY A 55 29.29 -15.62 -5.60
C GLY A 55 28.12 -14.91 -6.28
N ALA A 56 26.99 -14.80 -5.59
CA ALA A 56 25.85 -14.01 -6.04
C ALA A 56 25.16 -13.27 -4.88
N GLU A 57 25.12 -11.96 -4.92
CA GLU A 57 24.29 -11.18 -3.99
C GLU A 57 22.86 -11.10 -4.54
N VAL A 58 21.84 -11.38 -3.74
CA VAL A 58 20.44 -11.44 -4.18
C VAL A 58 19.65 -10.27 -3.60
N TYR A 59 19.03 -9.50 -4.49
CA TYR A 59 18.28 -8.28 -4.20
C TYR A 59 16.87 -8.39 -4.79
N GLY A 60 16.02 -9.20 -4.16
CA GLY A 60 14.69 -9.55 -4.69
C GLY A 60 14.80 -10.39 -5.96
N THR A 61 14.22 -9.92 -7.07
CA THR A 61 14.30 -10.56 -8.40
C THR A 61 15.58 -10.18 -9.18
N LEU A 62 16.48 -9.41 -8.60
CA LEU A 62 17.77 -9.05 -9.20
C LEU A 62 18.91 -9.75 -8.46
N ALA A 63 20.01 -10.05 -9.15
CA ALA A 63 21.22 -10.53 -8.49
C ALA A 63 22.50 -9.92 -9.07
N LEU A 64 23.51 -9.72 -8.23
CA LEU A 64 24.86 -9.32 -8.60
C LEU A 64 25.77 -10.54 -8.54
N MET A 65 26.19 -11.06 -9.69
CA MET A 65 27.23 -12.08 -9.78
C MET A 65 28.58 -11.43 -9.50
N ARG A 66 29.27 -11.91 -8.47
CA ARG A 66 30.55 -11.39 -8.03
C ARG A 66 31.56 -12.50 -7.77
N SER A 67 32.82 -12.12 -7.55
CA SER A 67 33.81 -13.03 -6.96
C SER A 67 34.02 -14.35 -7.74
N VAL A 68 33.98 -14.30 -9.08
CA VAL A 68 34.19 -15.48 -9.95
C VAL A 68 35.69 -15.70 -10.14
N ALA A 69 36.25 -16.71 -9.49
CA ALA A 69 37.70 -16.99 -9.48
C ALA A 69 38.03 -18.47 -9.68
N VAL A 70 39.21 -18.75 -10.25
CA VAL A 70 39.77 -20.10 -10.41
C VAL A 70 41.26 -20.04 -10.07
N ALA A 71 41.75 -21.02 -9.31
CA ALA A 71 43.11 -21.06 -8.81
C ALA A 71 44.16 -21.08 -9.94
N LEU A 72 45.25 -20.34 -9.74
CA LEU A 72 46.35 -20.24 -10.68
C LEU A 72 46.95 -21.64 -10.93
N GLY A 73 47.07 -22.04 -12.20
CA GLY A 73 47.53 -23.38 -12.60
C GLY A 73 46.43 -24.36 -13.05
N VAL A 74 45.18 -24.18 -12.61
CA VAL A 74 44.01 -24.98 -13.07
C VAL A 74 43.00 -24.20 -13.92
N GLN A 75 43.35 -22.96 -14.26
CA GLN A 75 42.62 -22.14 -15.22
C GLN A 75 42.60 -22.78 -16.62
N LYS A 76 41.63 -22.38 -17.46
CA LYS A 76 41.38 -22.91 -18.82
C LYS A 76 40.97 -24.40 -18.89
N GLN A 77 40.77 -25.08 -17.76
CA GLN A 77 40.25 -26.46 -17.67
C GLN A 77 38.71 -26.56 -17.57
N GLY A 78 37.98 -25.49 -17.89
CA GLY A 78 36.50 -25.47 -17.84
C GLY A 78 35.86 -25.20 -16.47
N ILE A 79 36.64 -25.16 -15.37
CA ILE A 79 36.14 -24.94 -14.00
C ILE A 79 35.28 -23.66 -13.89
N GLY A 80 35.78 -22.53 -14.42
CA GLY A 80 35.04 -21.26 -14.41
C GLY A 80 33.74 -21.30 -15.22
N ARG A 81 33.66 -22.14 -16.25
CA ARG A 81 32.45 -22.35 -17.04
C ARG A 81 31.41 -23.12 -16.24
N LEU A 82 31.82 -24.23 -15.61
CA LEU A 82 30.96 -25.02 -14.73
C LEU A 82 30.37 -24.19 -13.58
N LEU A 83 31.18 -23.31 -12.97
CA LEU A 83 30.73 -22.39 -11.92
C LEU A 83 29.67 -21.40 -12.43
N VAL A 84 29.92 -20.73 -13.57
CA VAL A 84 28.98 -19.75 -14.15
C VAL A 84 27.70 -20.41 -14.65
N GLU A 85 27.78 -21.53 -15.38
CA GLU A 85 26.60 -22.27 -15.86
C GLU A 85 25.71 -22.74 -14.70
N ARG A 86 26.32 -23.22 -13.60
CA ARG A 86 25.57 -23.64 -12.42
C ARG A 86 24.93 -22.45 -11.69
N LEU A 87 25.64 -21.33 -11.54
CA LEU A 87 25.10 -20.13 -10.90
C LEU A 87 23.93 -19.53 -11.70
N LEU A 88 24.04 -19.50 -13.04
CA LEU A 88 22.94 -19.11 -13.93
C LEU A 88 21.73 -20.05 -13.82
N HIS A 89 21.95 -21.36 -13.68
CA HIS A 89 20.88 -22.33 -13.43
C HIS A 89 20.20 -22.09 -12.07
N GLU A 90 20.96 -21.88 -10.99
CA GLU A 90 20.39 -21.59 -9.67
C GLU A 90 19.63 -20.27 -9.64
N ALA A 91 20.12 -19.23 -10.32
CA ALA A 91 19.40 -17.96 -10.43
C ALA A 91 18.06 -18.11 -11.18
N ARG A 92 18.02 -18.89 -12.27
CA ARG A 92 16.76 -19.24 -12.95
C ARG A 92 15.79 -20.01 -12.04
N SER A 93 16.29 -20.93 -11.21
CA SER A 93 15.43 -21.68 -10.26
C SER A 93 14.92 -20.84 -9.09
N ARG A 94 15.52 -19.67 -8.83
CA ARG A 94 15.15 -18.74 -7.74
C ARG A 94 14.33 -17.53 -8.25
N ASP A 95 13.79 -17.62 -9.47
CA ASP A 95 13.03 -16.55 -10.16
C ASP A 95 13.75 -15.18 -10.23
N ILE A 96 15.07 -15.22 -10.43
CA ILE A 96 15.86 -14.01 -10.73
C ILE A 96 15.58 -13.58 -12.17
N ALA A 97 15.07 -12.36 -12.33
CA ALA A 97 14.74 -11.75 -13.63
C ALA A 97 15.97 -11.25 -14.38
N ALA A 98 16.98 -10.71 -13.68
CA ALA A 98 18.22 -10.25 -14.30
C ALA A 98 19.43 -10.40 -13.36
N LEU A 99 20.57 -10.79 -13.94
CA LEU A 99 21.87 -10.75 -13.29
C LEU A 99 22.69 -9.57 -13.80
N TYR A 100 23.50 -9.01 -12.91
CA TYR A 100 24.47 -7.97 -13.18
C TYR A 100 25.85 -8.46 -12.74
N LEU A 101 26.92 -7.92 -13.30
CA LEU A 101 28.29 -8.11 -12.83
C LEU A 101 29.16 -6.91 -13.17
N LEU A 102 30.20 -6.68 -12.37
CA LEU A 102 31.29 -5.77 -12.66
C LEU A 102 32.51 -6.58 -13.08
N THR A 103 33.16 -6.21 -14.19
CA THR A 103 34.40 -6.87 -14.62
C THR A 103 35.39 -5.92 -15.25
N VAL A 104 36.64 -5.96 -14.80
CA VAL A 104 37.75 -5.18 -15.38
C VAL A 104 38.47 -5.98 -16.47
N THR A 105 38.60 -7.30 -16.29
CA THR A 105 39.54 -8.15 -17.05
C THR A 105 38.89 -9.23 -17.92
N ALA A 106 37.59 -9.46 -17.80
CA ALA A 106 36.90 -10.58 -18.44
C ALA A 106 35.54 -10.27 -19.16
N PRO A 107 35.28 -9.06 -19.72
CA PRO A 107 33.97 -8.78 -20.31
C PRO A 107 33.63 -9.67 -21.51
N GLU A 108 34.60 -10.03 -22.35
CA GLU A 108 34.39 -10.97 -23.49
C GLU A 108 34.07 -12.40 -23.00
N TYR A 109 34.60 -12.80 -21.85
CA TYR A 109 34.28 -14.09 -21.22
C TYR A 109 32.83 -14.13 -20.73
N PHE A 110 32.29 -13.03 -20.18
CA PHE A 110 30.89 -12.99 -19.77
C PHE A 110 29.92 -12.79 -20.94
N ALA A 111 30.34 -12.09 -22.00
CA ALA A 111 29.54 -11.91 -23.22
C ALA A 111 29.11 -13.23 -23.86
N GLN A 112 29.94 -14.30 -23.78
CA GLN A 112 29.58 -15.62 -24.33
C GLN A 112 28.37 -16.27 -23.63
N TYR A 113 28.03 -15.85 -22.40
CA TYR A 113 26.84 -16.30 -21.67
C TYR A 113 25.63 -15.37 -21.87
N GLY A 114 25.72 -14.39 -22.78
CA GLY A 114 24.66 -13.45 -23.13
C GLY A 114 24.67 -12.14 -22.34
N PHE A 115 25.66 -11.91 -21.46
CA PHE A 115 25.81 -10.63 -20.76
C PHE A 115 26.14 -9.50 -21.75
N LYS A 116 25.41 -8.38 -21.66
CA LYS A 116 25.60 -7.18 -22.48
C LYS A 116 26.20 -6.07 -21.63
N ARG A 117 27.14 -5.29 -22.18
CA ARG A 117 27.64 -4.07 -21.53
C ARG A 117 26.51 -3.06 -21.37
N MET A 118 26.47 -2.38 -20.23
CA MET A 118 25.55 -1.27 -19.93
C MET A 118 26.31 -0.14 -19.25
N LYS A 119 25.73 1.06 -19.14
CA LYS A 119 26.37 2.13 -18.40
C LYS A 119 26.13 1.99 -16.91
N ILE A 120 27.03 2.53 -16.09
CA ILE A 120 26.94 2.42 -14.63
C ILE A 120 25.83 3.29 -14.02
N GLU A 121 25.43 4.35 -14.72
CA GLU A 121 24.26 5.18 -14.40
C GLU A 121 22.93 4.40 -14.47
N ASP A 122 22.86 3.38 -15.33
CA ASP A 122 21.68 2.55 -15.57
C ASP A 122 21.51 1.41 -14.53
N VAL A 123 22.40 1.29 -13.53
CA VAL A 123 22.35 0.18 -12.57
C VAL A 123 21.13 0.31 -11.63
N PRO A 124 20.36 -0.78 -11.41
CA PRO A 124 19.24 -0.76 -10.47
C PRO A 124 19.64 -0.32 -9.06
N GLN A 125 18.83 0.56 -8.44
CA GLN A 125 19.14 1.17 -7.15
C GLN A 125 19.43 0.14 -6.03
N ALA A 126 18.75 -1.00 -6.05
CA ALA A 126 18.96 -2.08 -5.10
C ALA A 126 20.41 -2.62 -5.08
N LEU A 127 21.11 -2.60 -6.23
CA LEU A 127 22.49 -3.11 -6.33
C LEU A 127 23.53 -2.09 -5.87
N LYS A 128 23.20 -0.78 -5.85
CA LYS A 128 24.09 0.28 -5.35
C LYS A 128 24.34 0.20 -3.84
N ALA A 129 23.54 -0.60 -3.12
CA ALA A 129 23.76 -0.95 -1.73
C ALA A 129 24.91 -1.95 -1.52
N SER A 130 25.36 -2.64 -2.58
CA SER A 130 26.48 -3.57 -2.52
C SER A 130 27.80 -2.85 -2.25
N ALA A 131 28.64 -3.44 -1.41
CA ALA A 131 30.02 -3.01 -1.20
C ALA A 131 30.83 -2.97 -2.51
N GLU A 132 30.50 -3.81 -3.51
CA GLU A 132 31.18 -3.84 -4.80
C GLU A 132 30.92 -2.58 -5.66
N PHE A 133 29.81 -1.87 -5.42
CA PHE A 133 29.51 -0.56 -6.03
C PHE A 133 29.99 0.63 -5.17
N GLN A 134 30.34 0.40 -3.91
CA GLN A 134 30.84 1.42 -2.97
C GLN A 134 32.39 1.47 -2.91
N GLY A 135 33.05 0.43 -3.43
CA GLY A 135 34.51 0.28 -3.44
C GLY A 135 35.25 1.05 -4.55
N ALA A 136 36.50 0.65 -4.79
CA ALA A 136 37.47 1.42 -5.57
C ALA A 136 37.08 1.60 -7.06
N CYS A 137 36.78 2.85 -7.42
CA CYS A 137 36.64 3.39 -8.77
C CYS A 137 35.75 2.58 -9.75
N PRO A 138 34.41 2.72 -9.64
CA PRO A 138 33.46 2.10 -10.57
C PRO A 138 33.67 2.48 -12.06
N ALA A 139 34.43 3.54 -12.35
CA ALA A 139 34.73 4.00 -13.71
C ALA A 139 35.67 3.08 -14.51
N CYS A 140 36.41 2.15 -13.88
CA CYS A 140 37.34 1.25 -14.56
C CYS A 140 36.76 -0.15 -14.86
N ALA A 141 35.58 -0.49 -14.32
CA ALA A 141 34.95 -1.79 -14.51
C ALA A 141 33.82 -1.69 -15.54
N ALA A 142 33.76 -2.65 -16.47
CA ALA A 142 32.60 -2.81 -17.34
C ALA A 142 31.45 -3.41 -16.53
N LEU A 143 30.37 -2.63 -16.35
CA LEU A 143 29.10 -3.17 -15.89
C LEU A 143 28.44 -3.96 -17.03
N MET A 144 28.01 -5.18 -16.73
CA MET A 144 27.30 -6.03 -17.68
C MET A 144 26.02 -6.61 -17.06
N ALA A 145 24.98 -6.74 -17.87
CA ALA A 145 23.71 -7.35 -17.47
C ALA A 145 23.31 -8.51 -18.37
N LEU A 146 22.70 -9.53 -17.76
CA LEU A 146 22.04 -10.65 -18.42
C LEU A 146 20.59 -10.71 -17.92
N THR A 147 19.66 -10.36 -18.81
CA THR A 147 18.23 -10.61 -18.61
C THR A 147 17.97 -12.12 -18.68
N LEU A 148 17.60 -12.73 -17.54
CA LEU A 148 17.18 -14.13 -17.49
C LEU A 148 15.69 -14.30 -17.83
N ARG A 149 14.89 -13.29 -17.52
CA ARG A 149 13.47 -13.18 -17.82
C ARG A 149 13.24 -11.80 -18.40
N GLU A 150 12.92 -11.74 -19.70
CA GLU A 150 12.42 -10.48 -20.28
C GLU A 150 11.18 -10.08 -19.49
N ALA A 151 11.11 -8.80 -19.07
CA ALA A 151 9.87 -8.26 -18.52
C ALA A 151 8.79 -8.46 -19.59
N PRO A 152 7.71 -9.22 -19.31
CA PRO A 152 6.74 -9.58 -20.33
C PRO A 152 5.90 -8.36 -20.68
N VAL A 153 6.36 -7.59 -21.66
CA VAL A 153 5.55 -6.56 -22.30
C VAL A 153 4.55 -7.29 -23.18
N ALA A 154 3.36 -7.54 -22.64
CA ALA A 154 2.17 -7.69 -23.46
C ALA A 154 2.13 -6.53 -24.45
N ASP A 155 1.86 -6.85 -25.73
CA ASP A 155 2.10 -6.01 -26.91
C ASP A 155 2.02 -4.51 -26.61
N ALA A 156 3.13 -3.79 -26.84
CA ALA A 156 3.27 -2.38 -26.49
C ALA A 156 2.25 -1.47 -27.20
N ALA A 157 1.63 -1.94 -28.29
CA ALA A 157 0.53 -1.26 -28.97
C ALA A 157 -0.82 -1.36 -28.23
N LEU A 158 -0.99 -2.30 -27.30
CA LEU A 158 -2.22 -2.43 -26.51
C LEU A 158 -2.32 -1.32 -25.43
N PRO A 159 -3.54 -0.86 -25.10
CA PRO A 159 -3.73 0.16 -24.08
C PRO A 159 -3.49 -0.37 -22.66
N VAL A 160 -3.29 0.55 -21.72
CA VAL A 160 -3.53 0.35 -20.29
C VAL A 160 -5.01 0.53 -20.00
N ALA A 161 -5.67 -0.46 -19.40
CA ALA A 161 -7.07 -0.32 -18.97
C ALA A 161 -7.12 0.28 -17.56
N VAL A 162 -7.86 1.37 -17.38
CA VAL A 162 -8.11 1.99 -16.06
C VAL A 162 -9.57 1.73 -15.68
N LEU A 163 -9.79 1.08 -14.54
CA LEU A 163 -11.12 0.69 -14.09
C LEU A 163 -11.60 1.67 -13.03
N GLY A 164 -12.60 2.49 -13.35
CA GLY A 164 -13.11 3.61 -12.57
C GLY A 164 -12.47 4.95 -12.96
N ALA A 165 -13.31 5.97 -13.17
CA ALA A 165 -12.95 7.36 -13.42
C ALA A 165 -13.23 8.26 -12.20
N GLY A 166 -12.99 7.73 -10.99
CA GLY A 166 -12.84 8.52 -9.77
C GLY A 166 -11.49 9.26 -9.73
N PRO A 167 -11.21 10.04 -8.66
CA PRO A 167 -10.00 10.87 -8.57
C PRO A 167 -8.70 10.12 -8.85
N VAL A 168 -8.53 8.92 -8.27
CA VAL A 168 -7.31 8.11 -8.42
C VAL A 168 -7.19 7.47 -9.80
N GLY A 169 -8.30 7.05 -10.39
CA GLY A 169 -8.33 6.51 -11.76
C GLY A 169 -7.99 7.59 -12.79
N LEU A 170 -8.57 8.79 -12.65
CA LEU A 170 -8.22 9.93 -13.48
C LEU A 170 -6.78 10.42 -13.26
N ALA A 171 -6.22 10.30 -12.05
CA ALA A 171 -4.81 10.61 -11.80
C ALA A 171 -3.89 9.62 -12.54
N ALA A 172 -4.25 8.33 -12.60
CA ALA A 172 -3.55 7.37 -13.44
C ALA A 172 -3.68 7.73 -14.93
N VAL A 173 -4.85 8.20 -15.40
CA VAL A 173 -5.02 8.73 -16.76
C VAL A 173 -4.12 9.94 -17.03
N ALA A 174 -4.02 10.90 -16.10
CA ALA A 174 -3.13 12.05 -16.24
C ALA A 174 -1.65 11.64 -16.42
N GLN A 175 -1.19 10.68 -15.62
CA GLN A 175 0.15 10.10 -15.71
C GLN A 175 0.38 9.32 -17.01
N LEU A 176 -0.65 8.64 -17.53
CA LEU A 176 -0.60 7.93 -18.82
C LEU A 176 -0.49 8.92 -19.99
N VAL A 177 -1.25 10.03 -19.94
CA VAL A 177 -1.18 11.13 -20.92
C VAL A 177 0.20 11.79 -20.92
N GLU A 178 0.74 12.17 -19.75
CA GLU A 178 2.08 12.80 -19.66
C GLU A 178 3.21 11.89 -20.17
N ARG A 179 3.03 10.57 -20.13
CA ARG A 179 4.00 9.58 -20.64
C ARG A 179 3.70 9.08 -22.05
N GLY A 180 2.65 9.58 -22.70
CA GLY A 180 2.26 9.18 -24.06
C GLY A 180 1.86 7.70 -24.19
N LEU A 181 1.37 7.08 -23.11
CA LEU A 181 0.93 5.68 -23.11
C LEU A 181 -0.53 5.57 -23.57
N PRO A 182 -0.87 4.66 -24.50
CA PRO A 182 -2.26 4.44 -24.89
C PRO A 182 -3.06 3.89 -23.71
N PHE A 183 -4.30 4.35 -23.53
CA PHE A 183 -5.16 3.94 -22.44
C PHE A 183 -6.63 3.88 -22.84
N VAL A 184 -7.43 3.16 -22.05
CA VAL A 184 -8.90 3.24 -22.06
C VAL A 184 -9.37 3.21 -20.60
N ALA A 185 -10.15 4.19 -20.20
CA ALA A 185 -10.80 4.21 -18.88
C ALA A 185 -12.25 3.71 -19.01
N LEU A 186 -12.67 2.85 -18.09
CA LEU A 186 -14.03 2.29 -18.03
C LEU A 186 -14.68 2.74 -16.71
N GLU A 187 -15.74 3.53 -16.79
CA GLU A 187 -16.51 4.03 -15.65
C GLU A 187 -17.95 3.50 -15.71
N ALA A 188 -18.43 2.93 -14.61
CA ALA A 188 -19.74 2.30 -14.53
C ALA A 188 -20.89 3.30 -14.35
N GLY A 189 -20.59 4.54 -13.95
CA GLY A 189 -21.53 5.65 -13.91
C GLY A 189 -21.60 6.45 -15.22
N GLU A 190 -22.69 7.21 -15.37
CA GLU A 190 -22.94 8.10 -16.52
C GLU A 190 -22.04 9.35 -16.56
N GLN A 191 -21.24 9.57 -15.51
CA GLN A 191 -20.35 10.73 -15.33
C GLN A 191 -19.10 10.31 -14.56
N VAL A 192 -18.00 11.03 -14.77
CA VAL A 192 -16.78 10.84 -13.97
C VAL A 192 -17.00 11.23 -12.50
N GLY A 193 -16.22 10.64 -11.60
CA GLY A 193 -16.34 10.91 -10.17
C GLY A 193 -17.67 10.46 -9.54
N ALA A 194 -18.42 9.55 -10.16
CA ALA A 194 -19.76 9.12 -9.73
C ALA A 194 -19.90 8.90 -8.21
N ASN A 195 -19.00 8.12 -7.60
CA ASN A 195 -19.01 7.88 -6.15
C ASN A 195 -18.92 9.18 -5.32
N LEU A 196 -18.12 10.18 -5.74
CA LEU A 196 -18.02 11.47 -5.04
C LEU A 196 -19.31 12.31 -5.20
N ARG A 197 -20.07 12.11 -6.28
CA ARG A 197 -21.35 12.78 -6.50
C ARG A 197 -22.44 12.27 -5.55
N ASP A 198 -22.45 10.97 -5.21
CA ASP A 198 -23.40 10.38 -4.25
C ASP A 198 -23.38 11.07 -2.87
N TYR A 199 -22.21 11.55 -2.45
CA TYR A 199 -22.00 12.33 -1.22
C TYR A 199 -21.52 13.76 -1.53
N GLY A 200 -21.92 14.32 -2.67
CA GLY A 200 -21.41 15.59 -3.20
C GLY A 200 -21.61 16.80 -2.28
N HIS A 201 -22.58 16.74 -1.37
CA HIS A 201 -22.86 17.73 -0.32
C HIS A 201 -21.87 17.71 0.85
N VAL A 202 -21.13 16.62 1.04
CA VAL A 202 -20.23 16.43 2.20
C VAL A 202 -18.95 17.23 2.01
N GLN A 203 -18.61 18.08 2.99
CA GLN A 203 -17.30 18.73 3.06
C GLN A 203 -16.21 17.70 3.39
N LEU A 204 -15.12 17.72 2.62
CA LEU A 204 -13.94 16.90 2.86
C LEU A 204 -13.13 17.45 4.03
N PHE A 205 -12.38 16.55 4.69
CA PHE A 205 -11.48 16.95 5.78
C PHE A 205 -10.11 17.44 5.26
N SER A 206 -9.74 17.04 4.04
CA SER A 206 -8.55 17.52 3.33
C SER A 206 -8.81 18.90 2.72
N PRO A 207 -7.82 19.82 2.76
CA PRO A 207 -7.83 21.01 1.90
C PRO A 207 -7.39 20.68 0.47
N TRP A 208 -7.79 21.55 -0.48
CA TRP A 208 -7.59 21.39 -1.93
C TRP A 208 -6.19 20.92 -2.36
N GLN A 209 -5.13 21.36 -1.69
CA GLN A 209 -3.76 20.91 -1.99
C GLN A 209 -3.52 19.40 -1.90
N TYR A 210 -4.41 18.65 -1.24
CA TYR A 210 -4.37 17.17 -1.16
C TYR A 210 -5.47 16.47 -1.99
N ASP A 211 -6.38 17.24 -2.60
CA ASP A 211 -7.52 16.73 -3.38
C ASP A 211 -7.39 17.05 -4.89
N VAL A 212 -6.30 17.72 -5.31
CA VAL A 212 -5.95 17.98 -6.72
C VAL A 212 -4.65 17.24 -7.07
N ASP A 213 -4.70 16.37 -8.09
CA ASP A 213 -3.50 15.73 -8.63
C ASP A 213 -2.63 16.73 -9.42
N HIS A 214 -1.31 16.63 -9.26
CA HIS A 214 -0.37 17.55 -9.90
C HIS A 214 -0.26 17.37 -11.42
N ALA A 215 -0.47 16.16 -11.96
CA ALA A 215 -0.48 15.95 -13.42
C ALA A 215 -1.78 16.48 -14.06
N MET A 216 -2.94 16.27 -13.41
CA MET A 216 -4.19 16.92 -13.80
C MET A 216 -4.02 18.45 -13.83
N ALA A 217 -3.49 19.05 -12.76
CA ALA A 217 -3.30 20.50 -12.67
C ALA A 217 -2.40 21.05 -13.80
N ARG A 218 -1.32 20.33 -14.15
CA ARG A 218 -0.45 20.69 -15.29
C ARG A 218 -1.15 20.57 -16.64
N LEU A 219 -1.96 19.54 -16.84
CA LEU A 219 -2.73 19.32 -18.08
C LEU A 219 -3.93 20.28 -18.20
N LEU A 220 -4.44 20.78 -17.09
CA LEU A 220 -5.52 21.77 -17.02
C LEU A 220 -5.04 23.21 -17.21
N ALA A 221 -3.87 23.59 -16.68
CA ALA A 221 -3.40 24.98 -16.72
C ALA A 221 -3.42 25.65 -18.13
N PRO A 222 -3.09 24.96 -19.25
CA PRO A 222 -3.16 25.55 -20.59
C PRO A 222 -4.58 25.90 -21.08
N THR A 223 -5.65 25.41 -20.42
CA THR A 223 -7.05 25.70 -20.82
C THR A 223 -7.59 27.00 -20.21
N GLY A 224 -6.81 27.66 -19.35
CA GLY A 224 -7.29 28.79 -18.52
C GLY A 224 -7.96 28.35 -17.22
N TRP A 225 -7.93 27.05 -16.90
CA TRP A 225 -8.36 26.54 -15.60
C TRP A 225 -7.63 27.22 -14.45
N THR A 226 -8.38 27.68 -13.44
CA THR A 226 -7.84 28.36 -12.26
C THR A 226 -7.90 27.43 -11.06
N ALA A 227 -6.74 27.15 -10.47
CA ALA A 227 -6.63 26.30 -9.29
C ALA A 227 -7.43 26.87 -8.09
N PRO A 228 -8.16 26.04 -7.34
CA PRO A 228 -8.79 26.45 -6.09
C PRO A 228 -7.77 26.94 -5.03
N PRO A 229 -8.19 27.77 -4.05
CA PRO A 229 -7.32 28.18 -2.96
C PRO A 229 -6.84 26.97 -2.13
N ALA A 230 -5.53 26.76 -2.11
CA ALA A 230 -4.88 25.53 -1.63
C ALA A 230 -5.29 25.07 -0.21
N ALA A 231 -5.64 26.00 0.68
CA ALA A 231 -5.98 25.76 2.08
C ALA A 231 -7.49 25.65 2.38
N GLU A 232 -8.37 25.88 1.40
CA GLU A 232 -9.82 25.73 1.58
C GLU A 232 -10.26 24.26 1.54
N LEU A 233 -11.32 23.92 2.28
CA LEU A 233 -11.91 22.59 2.35
C LEU A 233 -13.07 22.44 1.34
N PRO A 234 -12.91 21.67 0.24
CA PRO A 234 -13.98 21.45 -0.74
C PRO A 234 -15.13 20.61 -0.20
N ARG A 235 -16.30 20.73 -0.83
CA ARG A 235 -17.29 19.62 -0.87
C ARG A 235 -16.88 18.58 -1.90
N ALA A 236 -17.25 17.32 -1.68
CA ALA A 236 -16.93 16.22 -2.60
C ALA A 236 -17.41 16.49 -4.04
N GLY A 237 -18.57 17.14 -4.22
CA GLY A 237 -19.07 17.55 -5.53
C GLY A 237 -18.23 18.63 -6.21
N GLU A 238 -17.67 19.57 -5.43
CA GLU A 238 -16.80 20.63 -5.97
C GLU A 238 -15.50 20.06 -6.54
N VAL A 239 -14.95 18.97 -5.97
CA VAL A 239 -13.79 18.26 -6.54
C VAL A 239 -14.12 17.69 -7.93
N VAL A 240 -15.33 17.14 -8.11
CA VAL A 240 -15.77 16.62 -9.40
C VAL A 240 -15.94 17.76 -10.41
N GLU A 241 -16.74 18.77 -10.06
CA GLU A 241 -17.12 19.90 -10.91
C GLU A 241 -15.93 20.80 -11.30
N ARG A 242 -15.01 21.04 -10.37
CA ARG A 242 -13.90 21.99 -10.57
C ARG A 242 -12.62 21.33 -11.08
N VAL A 243 -12.48 20.00 -11.02
CA VAL A 243 -11.22 19.32 -11.37
C VAL A 243 -11.46 18.13 -12.29
N LEU A 244 -12.25 17.14 -11.85
CA LEU A 244 -12.37 15.87 -12.57
C LEU A 244 -13.11 16.02 -13.90
N GLU A 245 -14.17 16.81 -13.95
CA GLU A 245 -14.92 17.07 -15.19
C GLU A 245 -14.13 17.91 -16.20
N PRO A 246 -13.53 19.07 -15.84
CA PRO A 246 -12.62 19.79 -16.72
C PRO A 246 -11.48 18.92 -17.25
N PHE A 247 -10.94 18.02 -16.43
CA PHE A 247 -9.86 17.11 -16.83
C PHE A 247 -10.36 16.02 -17.80
N ALA A 248 -11.49 15.39 -17.48
CA ALA A 248 -12.11 14.37 -18.32
C ALA A 248 -12.55 14.93 -19.70
N ALA A 249 -12.91 16.21 -19.77
CA ALA A 249 -13.30 16.91 -20.99
C ALA A 249 -12.11 17.32 -21.89
N LEU A 250 -10.85 17.14 -21.47
CA LEU A 250 -9.69 17.46 -22.29
C LEU A 250 -9.70 16.64 -23.60
N PRO A 251 -9.36 17.22 -24.78
CA PRO A 251 -9.42 16.52 -26.07
C PRO A 251 -8.56 15.24 -26.14
N GLN A 252 -7.46 15.19 -25.39
CA GLN A 252 -6.59 14.02 -25.26
C GLN A 252 -7.04 12.99 -24.21
N VAL A 253 -8.16 13.24 -23.52
CA VAL A 253 -8.73 12.38 -22.46
C VAL A 253 -10.11 11.88 -22.85
N VAL A 254 -11.02 12.78 -23.24
CA VAL A 254 -12.45 12.47 -23.46
C VAL A 254 -12.72 11.30 -24.43
N PRO A 255 -11.98 11.08 -25.54
CA PRO A 255 -12.26 9.97 -26.46
C PRO A 255 -11.94 8.58 -25.88
N PHE A 256 -11.20 8.54 -24.76
CA PHE A 256 -10.68 7.31 -24.15
C PHE A 256 -11.39 6.96 -22.83
N ILE A 257 -12.35 7.77 -22.37
CA ILE A 257 -13.21 7.46 -21.23
C ILE A 257 -14.53 6.89 -21.76
N LYS A 258 -14.87 5.67 -21.35
CA LYS A 258 -16.19 5.06 -21.57
C LYS A 258 -17.01 5.19 -20.29
N LEU A 259 -18.04 6.03 -20.35
CA LEU A 259 -19.07 6.18 -19.31
C LEU A 259 -20.17 5.12 -19.51
N GLY A 260 -20.89 4.76 -18.45
CA GLY A 260 -21.88 3.66 -18.46
C GLY A 260 -21.29 2.26 -18.70
N ALA A 261 -19.95 2.12 -18.65
CA ALA A 261 -19.20 0.92 -18.97
C ALA A 261 -18.80 0.14 -17.70
N ARG A 262 -19.63 -0.81 -17.29
CA ARG A 262 -19.45 -1.61 -16.07
C ARG A 262 -18.57 -2.82 -16.32
N VAL A 263 -17.38 -2.84 -15.73
CA VAL A 263 -16.49 -4.02 -15.76
C VAL A 263 -17.14 -5.19 -15.03
N LEU A 264 -17.22 -6.33 -15.70
CA LEU A 264 -17.77 -7.58 -15.17
C LEU A 264 -16.67 -8.55 -14.73
N ALA A 265 -15.59 -8.65 -15.51
CA ALA A 265 -14.49 -9.58 -15.24
C ALA A 265 -13.18 -9.15 -15.90
N VAL A 266 -12.06 -9.52 -15.30
CA VAL A 266 -10.70 -9.38 -15.82
C VAL A 266 -9.98 -10.72 -15.74
N SER A 267 -9.38 -11.15 -16.84
CA SER A 267 -8.58 -12.38 -16.92
C SER A 267 -7.40 -12.21 -17.86
N ARG A 268 -6.65 -13.29 -18.11
CA ARG A 268 -5.60 -13.40 -19.13
C ARG A 268 -6.14 -14.09 -20.37
N GLU A 269 -5.89 -13.50 -21.53
CA GLU A 269 -6.33 -14.04 -22.82
C GLU A 269 -5.81 -15.47 -23.03
N GLY A 270 -6.71 -16.45 -23.09
CA GLY A 270 -6.38 -17.86 -23.28
C GLY A 270 -5.97 -18.64 -22.02
N PHE A 271 -5.96 -18.02 -20.83
CA PHE A 271 -5.50 -18.66 -19.58
C PHE A 271 -6.52 -18.54 -18.45
N ASP A 272 -6.99 -19.68 -17.96
CA ASP A 272 -7.56 -19.80 -16.60
C ASP A 272 -6.51 -19.47 -15.53
N LYS A 273 -6.96 -19.16 -14.32
CA LYS A 273 -6.11 -18.82 -13.16
C LYS A 273 -5.06 -19.88 -12.81
N VAL A 274 -5.29 -21.16 -13.13
CA VAL A 274 -4.45 -22.28 -12.69
C VAL A 274 -3.23 -22.48 -13.62
N LYS A 275 -3.37 -22.27 -14.93
CA LYS A 275 -2.27 -22.40 -15.88
C LYS A 275 -1.19 -21.32 -15.71
N SER A 276 0.08 -21.73 -15.59
CA SER A 276 1.21 -20.82 -15.39
C SER A 276 2.08 -20.57 -16.62
N ALA A 277 2.35 -21.58 -17.45
CA ALA A 277 3.29 -21.46 -18.56
C ALA A 277 2.78 -20.50 -19.64
N GLY A 278 3.45 -19.35 -19.81
CA GLY A 278 3.10 -18.31 -20.79
C GLY A 278 2.00 -17.34 -20.34
N ARG A 279 1.34 -17.57 -19.21
CA ARG A 279 0.28 -16.68 -18.68
C ARG A 279 0.79 -15.27 -18.42
N ASP A 280 2.03 -15.15 -17.95
CA ASP A 280 2.70 -13.87 -17.64
C ASP A 280 2.92 -12.99 -18.89
N LYS A 281 2.87 -13.57 -20.09
CA LYS A 281 3.02 -12.88 -21.39
C LYS A 281 1.69 -12.57 -22.08
N ALA A 282 0.58 -13.13 -21.61
CA ALA A 282 -0.73 -12.93 -22.22
C ALA A 282 -1.28 -11.54 -21.93
N ALA A 283 -1.99 -10.95 -22.90
CA ALA A 283 -2.75 -9.73 -22.67
C ALA A 283 -3.82 -9.94 -21.59
N PHE A 284 -4.19 -8.87 -20.90
CA PHE A 284 -5.41 -8.86 -20.11
C PHE A 284 -6.62 -8.80 -21.04
N LEU A 285 -7.65 -9.55 -20.69
CA LEU A 285 -8.98 -9.48 -21.29
C LEU A 285 -9.92 -8.89 -20.24
N VAL A 286 -10.40 -7.67 -20.49
CA VAL A 286 -11.35 -6.95 -19.64
C VAL A 286 -12.73 -7.02 -20.29
N ARG A 287 -13.66 -7.73 -19.66
CA ARG A 287 -15.05 -7.83 -20.10
C ARG A 287 -15.90 -6.80 -19.37
N TYR A 288 -16.67 -6.02 -20.11
CA TYR A 288 -17.55 -4.97 -19.57
C TYR A 288 -18.90 -4.94 -20.28
N GLU A 289 -19.91 -4.48 -19.57
CA GLU A 289 -21.25 -4.18 -20.08
C GLU A 289 -21.37 -2.69 -20.38
N GLN A 290 -21.91 -2.32 -21.53
CA GLN A 290 -22.24 -0.95 -21.92
C GLN A 290 -23.50 -0.99 -22.79
N ASP A 291 -24.47 -0.09 -22.56
CA ASP A 291 -25.75 -0.04 -23.30
C ASP A 291 -26.56 -1.36 -23.38
N GLY A 292 -26.32 -2.28 -22.42
CA GLY A 292 -26.91 -3.62 -22.39
C GLY A 292 -26.20 -4.68 -23.24
N GLU A 293 -25.12 -4.31 -23.95
CA GLU A 293 -24.24 -5.22 -24.67
C GLU A 293 -22.97 -5.55 -23.87
N VAL A 294 -22.41 -6.74 -24.12
CA VAL A 294 -21.16 -7.20 -23.48
C VAL A 294 -20.01 -7.08 -24.47
N HIS A 295 -18.99 -6.34 -24.09
CA HIS A 295 -17.79 -6.08 -24.88
C HIS A 295 -16.54 -6.62 -24.20
N GLU A 296 -15.46 -6.79 -24.99
CA GLU A 296 -14.15 -7.17 -24.49
C GLU A 296 -13.08 -6.19 -24.96
N LEU A 297 -12.19 -5.82 -24.03
CA LEU A 297 -11.03 -4.96 -24.25
C LEU A 297 -9.75 -5.79 -23.97
N ARG A 298 -8.83 -5.81 -24.94
CA ARG A 298 -7.48 -6.35 -24.75
C ARG A 298 -6.55 -5.24 -24.25
N ALA A 299 -5.80 -5.49 -23.18
CA ALA A 299 -4.94 -4.50 -22.55
C ALA A 299 -3.57 -5.09 -22.15
N ARG A 300 -2.51 -4.27 -22.16
CA ARG A 300 -1.17 -4.70 -21.72
C ARG A 300 -0.97 -4.62 -20.21
N ALA A 301 -1.73 -3.75 -19.55
CA ALA A 301 -1.76 -3.57 -18.10
C ALA A 301 -3.16 -3.15 -17.67
N VAL A 302 -3.50 -3.37 -16.39
CA VAL A 302 -4.79 -3.03 -15.79
C VAL A 302 -4.55 -2.31 -14.46
N ILE A 303 -5.20 -1.17 -14.29
CA ILE A 303 -5.22 -0.37 -13.07
C ILE A 303 -6.63 -0.43 -12.50
N ASP A 304 -6.82 -1.18 -11.42
CA ASP A 304 -8.09 -1.30 -10.72
C ASP A 304 -8.22 -0.17 -9.68
N ALA A 305 -8.99 0.85 -10.03
CA ALA A 305 -9.28 2.02 -9.19
C ALA A 305 -10.77 2.12 -8.84
N THR A 306 -11.53 1.01 -8.87
CA THR A 306 -13.00 1.02 -8.70
C THR A 306 -13.46 1.43 -7.30
N GLY A 307 -12.53 1.55 -6.35
CA GLY A 307 -12.82 1.90 -4.95
C GLY A 307 -13.63 0.83 -4.21
N THR A 308 -14.28 1.25 -3.13
CA THR A 308 -15.06 0.41 -2.22
C THR A 308 -16.49 0.92 -1.98
N TRP A 309 -16.81 2.15 -2.41
CA TRP A 309 -18.05 2.88 -2.09
C TRP A 309 -19.33 2.07 -2.38
N ASN A 310 -19.39 1.44 -3.56
CA ASN A 310 -20.55 0.70 -4.06
C ASN A 310 -20.73 -0.69 -3.42
N GLN A 311 -19.84 -1.08 -2.48
CA GLN A 311 -19.92 -2.31 -1.71
C GLN A 311 -19.98 -1.99 -0.20
N PRO A 312 -21.12 -1.47 0.31
CA PRO A 312 -21.27 -1.16 1.72
C PRO A 312 -21.22 -2.42 2.59
N ASN A 313 -20.78 -2.24 3.84
CA ASN A 313 -21.00 -3.22 4.89
C ASN A 313 -22.48 -3.24 5.30
N PRO A 314 -22.99 -4.36 5.83
CA PRO A 314 -24.38 -4.49 6.26
C PRO A 314 -24.66 -3.75 7.57
N VAL A 315 -25.93 -3.66 7.94
CA VAL A 315 -26.36 -3.26 9.30
C VAL A 315 -26.04 -4.38 10.31
N GLY A 316 -26.17 -5.64 9.89
CA GLY A 316 -25.91 -6.81 10.73
C GLY A 316 -24.48 -6.88 11.29
N ALA A 317 -24.37 -7.16 12.60
CA ALA A 317 -23.14 -6.95 13.35
C ALA A 317 -21.98 -7.89 12.97
N ASN A 318 -22.29 -9.04 12.37
CA ASN A 318 -21.37 -10.14 12.07
C ASN A 318 -20.72 -10.04 10.68
N GLY A 319 -20.85 -8.90 9.98
CA GLY A 319 -20.39 -8.74 8.58
C GLY A 319 -21.33 -9.36 7.54
N LEU A 320 -22.44 -9.95 8.01
CA LEU A 320 -23.57 -10.44 7.23
C LEU A 320 -24.75 -9.46 7.33
N HIS A 321 -25.62 -9.43 6.33
CA HIS A 321 -26.90 -8.73 6.45
C HIS A 321 -27.70 -9.26 7.64
N ALA A 322 -28.33 -8.36 8.40
CA ALA A 322 -29.27 -8.76 9.44
C ALA A 322 -30.45 -9.51 8.81
N ILE A 323 -31.06 -10.44 9.55
CA ILE A 323 -32.24 -11.16 9.07
C ILE A 323 -33.36 -10.15 8.84
N GLY A 324 -33.90 -10.07 7.62
CA GLY A 324 -34.89 -9.06 7.22
C GLY A 324 -34.32 -7.71 6.76
N GLU A 325 -32.99 -7.54 6.69
CA GLU A 325 -32.36 -6.30 6.19
C GLU A 325 -32.67 -6.05 4.70
N ALA A 326 -32.70 -7.12 3.88
CA ALA A 326 -33.11 -7.03 2.48
C ALA A 326 -34.59 -6.63 2.33
N ASP A 327 -35.47 -7.21 3.17
CA ASP A 327 -36.91 -6.91 3.18
C ASP A 327 -37.24 -5.52 3.70
N ALA A 328 -36.27 -4.81 4.30
CA ALA A 328 -36.37 -3.45 4.80
C ALA A 328 -35.60 -2.43 3.92
N ARG A 329 -35.06 -2.84 2.77
CA ARG A 329 -34.09 -2.05 1.97
C ARG A 329 -34.57 -0.65 1.55
N ASP A 330 -35.85 -0.46 1.25
CA ASP A 330 -36.47 0.86 0.98
C ASP A 330 -36.34 1.83 2.16
N ARG A 331 -36.23 1.34 3.39
CA ARG A 331 -36.08 2.12 4.63
C ARG A 331 -34.64 2.20 5.15
N ILE A 332 -33.67 1.64 4.43
CA ILE A 332 -32.25 1.66 4.81
C ILE A 332 -31.44 2.39 3.74
N PHE A 333 -30.89 3.55 4.10
CA PHE A 333 -29.89 4.24 3.29
C PHE A 333 -28.48 3.77 3.67
N TYR A 334 -27.65 3.39 2.70
CA TYR A 334 -26.26 3.00 2.92
C TYR A 334 -25.34 4.13 2.48
N GLY A 335 -24.49 4.64 3.37
CA GLY A 335 -23.62 5.80 3.10
C GLY A 335 -24.01 7.05 3.88
N ILE A 336 -23.88 8.23 3.26
CA ILE A 336 -24.13 9.54 3.88
C ILE A 336 -25.25 10.26 3.10
N PRO A 337 -26.51 10.21 3.55
CA PRO A 337 -27.61 10.87 2.84
C PRO A 337 -27.55 12.41 2.97
N ASP A 338 -28.06 13.13 1.98
CA ASP A 338 -28.32 14.57 2.09
C ASP A 338 -29.63 14.83 2.84
N VAL A 339 -29.59 14.67 4.16
CA VAL A 339 -30.75 14.81 5.05
C VAL A 339 -31.27 16.25 5.16
N ALA A 340 -30.47 17.25 4.76
CA ALA A 340 -30.85 18.66 4.85
C ALA A 340 -31.40 19.20 3.52
N GLY A 341 -30.90 18.70 2.39
CA GLY A 341 -31.34 19.03 1.04
C GLY A 341 -32.19 17.93 0.40
N ALA A 342 -31.63 17.20 -0.57
CA ALA A 342 -32.35 16.36 -1.51
C ALA A 342 -33.20 15.24 -0.88
N LEU A 343 -32.80 14.72 0.30
CA LEU A 343 -33.52 13.67 1.01
C LEU A 343 -34.26 14.19 2.26
N ARG A 344 -34.40 15.51 2.46
CA ARG A 344 -35.08 16.08 3.63
C ARG A 344 -36.43 15.44 3.93
N GLY A 345 -37.32 15.37 2.93
CA GLY A 345 -38.67 14.80 3.08
C GLY A 345 -38.73 13.31 3.46
N ARG A 346 -37.60 12.59 3.38
CA ARG A 346 -37.47 11.21 3.87
C ARG A 346 -37.26 11.15 5.38
N TYR A 347 -36.59 12.15 5.97
CA TYR A 347 -36.17 12.15 7.37
C TYR A 347 -36.94 13.17 8.24
N GLU A 348 -37.58 14.15 7.62
CA GLU A 348 -38.41 15.15 8.28
C GLU A 348 -39.60 14.53 9.01
N ASP A 349 -39.74 14.90 10.29
CA ASP A 349 -40.72 14.35 11.23
C ASP A 349 -40.69 12.82 11.37
N LYS A 350 -39.53 12.20 11.11
CA LYS A 350 -39.26 10.76 11.27
C LYS A 350 -38.33 10.47 12.44
N ARG A 351 -38.45 9.27 13.01
CA ARG A 351 -37.45 8.71 13.92
C ARG A 351 -36.43 7.89 13.17
N THR A 352 -35.20 8.41 13.08
CA THR A 352 -34.13 7.85 12.26
C THR A 352 -33.04 7.21 13.12
N LEU A 353 -32.70 5.94 12.84
CA LEU A 353 -31.59 5.24 13.50
C LEU A 353 -30.32 5.28 12.63
N VAL A 354 -29.26 5.91 13.13
CA VAL A 354 -27.92 5.82 12.53
C VAL A 354 -27.18 4.62 13.14
N VAL A 355 -26.69 3.71 12.30
CA VAL A 355 -25.90 2.54 12.72
C VAL A 355 -24.48 2.68 12.21
N GLY A 356 -23.52 2.87 13.12
CA GLY A 356 -22.12 3.09 12.74
C GLY A 356 -21.38 4.00 13.73
N ALA A 357 -20.05 3.98 13.68
CA ALA A 357 -19.18 4.67 14.64
C ALA A 357 -18.01 5.41 13.97
N GLY A 358 -18.15 5.77 12.69
CA GLY A 358 -17.16 6.54 11.92
C GLY A 358 -17.67 7.92 11.53
N HIS A 359 -16.84 8.70 10.84
CA HIS A 359 -17.15 10.07 10.41
C HIS A 359 -18.44 10.18 9.58
N SER A 360 -18.76 9.17 8.75
CA SER A 360 -20.03 9.07 8.03
C SER A 360 -21.26 9.09 8.96
N ALA A 361 -21.20 8.41 10.10
CA ALA A 361 -22.27 8.42 11.10
C ALA A 361 -22.33 9.77 11.83
N ALA A 362 -21.17 10.37 12.14
CA ALA A 362 -21.08 11.68 12.77
C ALA A 362 -21.73 12.79 11.90
N ASN A 363 -21.40 12.83 10.59
CA ASN A 363 -22.01 13.75 9.64
C ASN A 363 -23.53 13.58 9.56
N ALA A 364 -24.02 12.33 9.43
CA ALA A 364 -25.45 12.06 9.38
C ALA A 364 -26.19 12.48 10.66
N LEU A 365 -25.63 12.19 11.84
CA LEU A 365 -26.21 12.56 13.14
C LEU A 365 -26.28 14.07 13.36
N LEU A 366 -25.23 14.81 12.98
CA LEU A 366 -25.22 16.27 13.11
C LEU A 366 -26.23 16.93 12.15
N ALA A 367 -26.28 16.49 10.89
CA ALA A 367 -27.22 17.02 9.91
C ALA A 367 -28.68 16.68 10.27
N LEU A 368 -28.96 15.49 10.83
CA LEU A 368 -30.28 15.17 11.38
C LEU A 368 -30.62 16.01 12.62
N ALA A 369 -29.63 16.34 13.47
CA ALA A 369 -29.84 17.22 14.62
C ALA A 369 -30.14 18.67 14.19
N ASP A 370 -29.56 19.14 13.09
CA ASP A 370 -29.90 20.44 12.49
C ASP A 370 -31.28 20.43 11.82
N LEU A 371 -31.71 19.30 11.26
CA LEU A 371 -33.09 19.11 10.80
C LEU A 371 -34.09 19.11 11.97
N ALA A 372 -33.77 18.45 13.08
CA ALA A 372 -34.64 18.41 14.27
C ALA A 372 -34.86 19.77 14.95
N LYS A 373 -33.94 20.73 14.79
CA LYS A 373 -34.14 22.13 15.20
C LYS A 373 -35.20 22.86 14.36
N GLN A 374 -35.42 22.40 13.13
CA GLN A 374 -36.35 23.00 12.16
C GLN A 374 -37.71 22.30 12.17
N SER A 375 -37.71 20.98 12.39
CA SER A 375 -38.90 20.11 12.28
C SER A 375 -38.98 19.21 13.52
N PRO A 376 -39.68 19.65 14.59
CA PRO A 376 -39.61 19.04 15.93
C PRO A 376 -40.14 17.60 16.06
N GLY A 377 -40.81 17.04 15.05
CA GLY A 377 -41.18 15.62 15.04
C GLY A 377 -39.98 14.70 14.75
N THR A 378 -38.90 15.26 14.17
CA THR A 378 -37.68 14.54 13.79
C THR A 378 -36.95 14.05 15.03
N ARG A 379 -36.74 12.74 15.13
CA ARG A 379 -36.11 12.09 16.29
C ARG A 379 -34.88 11.29 15.88
N LEU A 380 -33.87 11.35 16.75
CA LEU A 380 -32.53 10.84 16.48
C LEU A 380 -32.27 9.61 17.35
N ALA A 381 -31.82 8.52 16.74
CA ALA A 381 -31.29 7.37 17.44
C ALA A 381 -29.92 6.99 16.87
N TRP A 382 -29.01 6.50 17.73
CA TRP A 382 -27.67 6.08 17.34
C TRP A 382 -27.30 4.74 17.97
N ALA A 383 -26.96 3.75 17.14
CA ALA A 383 -26.48 2.44 17.58
C ALA A 383 -25.00 2.23 17.20
N VAL A 384 -24.21 1.75 18.17
CA VAL A 384 -22.79 1.42 17.99
C VAL A 384 -22.47 0.02 18.51
N ARG A 385 -21.61 -0.71 17.79
CA ARG A 385 -21.21 -2.08 18.19
C ARG A 385 -20.24 -2.12 19.39
N SER A 386 -19.49 -1.04 19.63
CA SER A 386 -18.56 -0.93 20.75
C SER A 386 -19.09 0.04 21.81
N PRO A 387 -19.03 -0.28 23.11
CA PRO A 387 -19.36 0.68 24.16
C PRO A 387 -18.29 1.76 24.34
N THR A 388 -17.05 1.52 23.90
CA THR A 388 -15.96 2.51 23.91
C THR A 388 -16.04 3.44 22.69
N LEU A 389 -16.43 4.69 22.94
CA LEU A 389 -16.58 5.73 21.93
C LEU A 389 -15.34 6.61 21.70
N GLN A 390 -14.22 6.37 22.40
CA GLN A 390 -13.00 7.22 22.30
C GLN A 390 -12.56 7.44 20.85
N ARG A 391 -12.66 6.41 19.99
CA ARG A 391 -12.29 6.47 18.58
C ARG A 391 -13.24 7.27 17.67
N VAL A 392 -14.48 7.49 18.12
CA VAL A 392 -15.52 8.19 17.34
C VAL A 392 -15.40 9.71 17.47
N PHE A 393 -14.87 10.18 18.60
CA PHE A 393 -14.75 11.60 18.89
C PHE A 393 -13.43 12.24 18.41
N GLY A 394 -12.58 11.50 17.70
CA GLY A 394 -11.33 11.99 17.11
C GLY A 394 -10.27 12.43 18.14
N GLY A 395 -9.22 13.11 17.65
CA GLY A 395 -8.17 13.69 18.50
C GLY A 395 -8.56 14.99 19.21
N GLY A 396 -9.76 15.53 18.96
CA GLY A 396 -10.13 16.87 19.40
C GLY A 396 -9.21 17.93 18.77
N ASP A 397 -8.73 18.88 19.57
CA ASP A 397 -7.80 19.92 19.11
C ASP A 397 -6.40 19.39 18.77
N ALA A 398 -6.09 18.13 19.15
CA ALA A 398 -4.86 17.43 18.78
C ALA A 398 -5.03 16.57 17.50
N ASP A 399 -6.13 16.73 16.76
CA ASP A 399 -6.35 16.07 15.48
C ASP A 399 -5.66 16.84 14.35
N ALA A 400 -4.80 16.16 13.58
CA ALA A 400 -4.05 16.77 12.49
C ALA A 400 -4.91 17.26 11.29
N LEU A 401 -6.21 16.92 11.23
CA LEU A 401 -7.21 17.66 10.44
C LEU A 401 -8.18 18.38 11.39
N PRO A 402 -8.05 19.71 11.60
CA PRO A 402 -8.87 20.45 12.55
C PRO A 402 -10.39 20.29 12.34
N ALA A 403 -10.85 20.23 11.09
CA ALA A 403 -12.26 19.98 10.77
C ALA A 403 -12.78 18.62 11.27
N ARG A 404 -11.92 17.60 11.29
CA ARG A 404 -12.24 16.25 11.79
C ARG A 404 -12.31 16.23 13.32
N GLY A 405 -11.37 16.92 13.99
CA GLY A 405 -11.42 17.14 15.43
C GLY A 405 -12.70 17.88 15.87
N ALA A 406 -13.06 18.94 15.14
CA ALA A 406 -14.29 19.72 15.37
C ALA A 406 -15.58 18.89 15.16
N LEU A 407 -15.58 17.96 14.21
CA LEU A 407 -16.70 17.01 13.99
C LEU A 407 -16.89 16.10 15.22
N GLY A 408 -15.81 15.50 15.70
CA GLY A 408 -15.81 14.62 16.88
C GLY A 408 -16.25 15.34 18.16
N ALA A 409 -15.78 16.57 18.37
CA ALA A 409 -16.23 17.43 19.47
C ALA A 409 -17.73 17.79 19.37
N SER A 410 -18.23 18.03 18.17
CA SER A 410 -19.64 18.36 17.94
C SER A 410 -20.57 17.16 18.17
N LEU A 411 -20.18 15.96 17.73
CA LEU A 411 -20.91 14.73 18.02
C LEU A 411 -20.94 14.43 19.53
N ARG A 412 -19.84 14.69 20.25
CA ARG A 412 -19.80 14.55 21.71
C ARG A 412 -20.82 15.46 22.39
N ARG A 413 -20.87 16.75 22.01
CA ARG A 413 -21.89 17.71 22.50
C ARG A 413 -23.32 17.26 22.18
N LEU A 414 -23.57 16.73 20.99
CA LEU A 414 -24.89 16.21 20.61
C LEU A 414 -25.33 15.06 21.52
N ARG A 415 -24.46 14.07 21.75
CA ARG A 415 -24.72 12.97 22.70
C ARG A 415 -24.99 13.50 24.11
N ASP A 416 -24.13 14.40 24.59
CA ASP A 416 -24.16 14.88 25.98
C ASP A 416 -25.36 15.81 26.26
N SER A 417 -26.01 16.34 25.22
CA SER A 417 -27.26 17.11 25.31
C SER A 417 -28.50 16.28 25.66
N GLY A 418 -28.45 14.95 25.52
CA GLY A 418 -29.58 14.05 25.74
C GLY A 418 -30.65 14.05 24.64
N VAL A 419 -30.50 14.86 23.58
CA VAL A 419 -31.43 14.90 22.42
C VAL A 419 -31.36 13.62 21.56
N LEU A 420 -30.26 12.88 21.67
CA LEU A 420 -29.99 11.66 20.90
C LEU A 420 -30.22 10.40 21.74
N GLU A 421 -31.12 9.52 21.32
CA GLU A 421 -31.24 8.19 21.90
C GLU A 421 -30.01 7.34 21.54
N PHE A 422 -29.31 6.79 22.54
CA PHE A 422 -28.02 6.12 22.33
C PHE A 422 -28.03 4.65 22.77
N PHE A 423 -27.83 3.75 21.81
CA PHE A 423 -27.79 2.30 21.97
C PHE A 423 -26.34 1.79 21.95
N SER A 424 -25.72 1.82 23.12
CA SER A 424 -24.33 1.42 23.35
C SER A 424 -24.13 -0.09 23.22
N GLY A 425 -23.08 -0.52 22.51
CA GLY A 425 -22.71 -1.93 22.37
C GLY A 425 -23.69 -2.80 21.57
N MET A 426 -24.67 -2.21 20.89
CA MET A 426 -25.72 -2.94 20.16
C MET A 426 -25.14 -3.68 18.93
N ARG A 427 -25.33 -4.99 18.91
CA ARG A 427 -25.01 -5.90 17.81
C ARG A 427 -26.31 -6.34 17.14
N VAL A 428 -26.75 -5.59 16.12
CA VAL A 428 -27.97 -5.89 15.36
C VAL A 428 -27.87 -7.27 14.70
N ALA A 429 -28.92 -8.08 14.85
CA ALA A 429 -29.05 -9.42 14.28
C ALA A 429 -30.24 -9.55 13.32
N ARG A 430 -31.31 -8.76 13.53
CA ARG A 430 -32.57 -8.85 12.79
C ARG A 430 -33.27 -7.49 12.69
N ILE A 431 -33.96 -7.27 11.58
CA ILE A 431 -34.79 -6.11 11.28
C ILE A 431 -36.16 -6.63 10.85
N GLU A 432 -37.24 -6.13 11.44
CA GLU A 432 -38.63 -6.55 11.17
C GLU A 432 -39.52 -5.34 10.95
N ARG A 433 -40.55 -5.48 10.09
CA ARG A 433 -41.59 -4.46 9.96
C ARG A 433 -42.69 -4.69 10.98
N VAL A 434 -43.01 -3.67 11.77
CA VAL A 434 -44.06 -3.68 12.78
C VAL A 434 -44.86 -2.39 12.64
N GLY A 435 -46.15 -2.48 12.32
CA GLY A 435 -47.04 -1.31 12.23
C GLY A 435 -46.65 -0.26 11.17
N GLY A 436 -45.90 -0.65 10.13
CA GLY A 436 -45.37 0.28 9.11
C GLY A 436 -44.03 0.92 9.46
N GLN A 437 -43.51 0.69 10.68
CA GLN A 437 -42.17 1.08 11.14
C GLN A 437 -41.26 -0.16 11.23
N LEU A 438 -39.99 0.07 11.55
CA LEU A 438 -38.99 -0.96 11.77
C LEU A 438 -38.77 -1.22 13.27
N ARG A 439 -38.58 -2.50 13.59
CA ARG A 439 -38.03 -3.01 14.84
C ARG A 439 -36.67 -3.63 14.55
N LEU A 440 -35.63 -3.17 15.23
CA LEU A 440 -34.31 -3.79 15.20
C LEU A 440 -34.07 -4.58 16.49
N THR A 441 -33.63 -5.83 16.36
CA THR A 441 -33.28 -6.68 17.51
C THR A 441 -31.84 -7.15 17.42
N GLY A 442 -31.21 -7.29 18.58
CA GLY A 442 -29.81 -7.64 18.70
C GLY A 442 -29.41 -7.95 20.14
N LEU A 443 -28.10 -7.98 20.38
CA LEU A 443 -27.52 -8.16 21.71
C LEU A 443 -26.64 -6.96 22.08
N ASP A 444 -26.57 -6.59 23.34
CA ASP A 444 -25.61 -5.60 23.84
C ASP A 444 -24.19 -6.19 23.98
N ALA A 445 -23.28 -5.41 24.58
CA ALA A 445 -21.93 -5.87 24.92
C ALA A 445 -21.94 -7.09 25.86
N ASN A 446 -22.88 -7.14 26.82
CA ASN A 446 -23.07 -8.17 27.85
C ASN A 446 -23.92 -9.38 27.38
N ARG A 447 -24.25 -9.45 26.09
CA ARG A 447 -25.14 -10.45 25.46
C ARG A 447 -26.58 -10.44 25.95
N GLN A 448 -27.06 -9.33 26.53
CA GLN A 448 -28.47 -9.12 26.85
C GLN A 448 -29.25 -8.70 25.60
N PRO A 449 -30.52 -9.13 25.43
CA PRO A 449 -31.36 -8.70 24.32
C PRO A 449 -31.58 -7.19 24.31
N VAL A 450 -31.40 -6.56 23.15
CA VAL A 450 -31.75 -5.15 22.89
C VAL A 450 -32.79 -5.11 21.79
N VAL A 451 -33.85 -4.34 22.01
CA VAL A 451 -34.92 -4.07 21.05
C VAL A 451 -35.01 -2.57 20.83
N VAL A 452 -34.95 -2.14 19.57
CA VAL A 452 -35.18 -0.76 19.16
C VAL A 452 -36.42 -0.76 18.26
N ASP A 453 -37.56 -0.45 18.88
CA ASP A 453 -38.87 -0.32 18.23
C ASP A 453 -39.06 1.05 17.59
N GLY A 454 -40.03 1.18 16.67
CA GLY A 454 -40.56 2.47 16.20
C GLY A 454 -39.56 3.33 15.43
N ILE A 455 -38.74 2.72 14.57
CA ILE A 455 -37.81 3.40 13.67
C ILE A 455 -38.46 3.55 12.30
N ASP A 456 -38.53 4.75 11.75
CA ASP A 456 -39.07 4.98 10.40
C ASP A 456 -38.01 4.71 9.32
N GLU A 457 -36.77 5.15 9.57
CA GLU A 457 -35.65 5.12 8.62
C GLU A 457 -34.34 4.70 9.31
N VAL A 458 -33.46 4.04 8.58
CA VAL A 458 -32.11 3.65 9.04
C VAL A 458 -31.05 4.25 8.12
N ILE A 459 -29.99 4.78 8.72
CA ILE A 459 -28.77 5.17 8.00
C ILE A 459 -27.66 4.17 8.39
N CYS A 460 -27.28 3.33 7.44
CA CYS A 460 -26.20 2.37 7.56
C CYS A 460 -24.86 3.06 7.22
N ALA A 461 -24.10 3.36 8.26
CA ALA A 461 -22.77 3.98 8.21
C ALA A 461 -21.70 3.04 8.79
N THR A 462 -21.78 1.74 8.43
CA THR A 462 -20.92 0.66 8.95
C THR A 462 -19.63 0.42 8.13
N GLY A 463 -19.32 1.35 7.22
CA GLY A 463 -18.15 1.29 6.34
C GLY A 463 -18.40 0.50 5.05
N GLN A 464 -17.32 0.19 4.33
CA GLN A 464 -17.31 -0.43 3.01
C GLN A 464 -16.26 -1.55 2.92
N ARG A 465 -16.17 -2.21 1.77
CA ARG A 465 -15.24 -3.31 1.45
C ARG A 465 -14.93 -3.34 -0.07
N PRO A 466 -13.83 -3.95 -0.52
CA PRO A 466 -13.52 -4.04 -1.95
C PRO A 466 -14.43 -5.06 -2.65
N ASP A 467 -14.71 -4.81 -3.94
CA ASP A 467 -15.25 -5.84 -4.83
C ASP A 467 -14.12 -6.66 -5.46
N LEU A 468 -14.05 -7.94 -5.11
CA LEU A 468 -13.06 -8.90 -5.63
C LEU A 468 -13.63 -9.84 -6.70
N THR A 469 -14.93 -9.75 -7.03
CA THR A 469 -15.59 -10.67 -7.97
C THR A 469 -15.01 -10.52 -9.38
N LEU A 470 -14.83 -9.27 -9.84
CA LEU A 470 -14.31 -8.94 -11.17
C LEU A 470 -12.85 -9.37 -11.41
N VAL A 471 -12.10 -9.67 -10.34
CA VAL A 471 -10.68 -10.10 -10.38
C VAL A 471 -10.49 -11.55 -9.94
N SER A 472 -11.58 -12.32 -9.84
CA SER A 472 -11.59 -13.71 -9.38
C SER A 472 -10.62 -14.62 -10.17
N GLU A 473 -10.47 -14.44 -11.48
CA GLU A 473 -9.53 -15.18 -12.34
C GLU A 473 -8.07 -14.66 -12.30
N LEU A 474 -7.77 -13.63 -11.52
CA LEU A 474 -6.41 -13.07 -11.38
C LEU A 474 -5.67 -13.63 -10.16
N ARG A 475 -4.33 -13.64 -10.25
CA ARG A 475 -3.43 -14.09 -9.18
C ARG A 475 -3.04 -12.94 -8.27
N LEU A 476 -3.89 -12.65 -7.28
CA LEU A 476 -3.70 -11.56 -6.33
C LEU A 476 -2.98 -12.02 -5.05
N LYS A 477 -2.39 -11.05 -4.34
CA LYS A 477 -1.81 -11.21 -3.01
C LYS A 477 -2.46 -10.19 -2.08
N LEU A 478 -3.37 -10.68 -1.24
CA LEU A 478 -4.25 -9.87 -0.42
C LEU A 478 -4.03 -10.15 1.06
N ASP A 479 -4.22 -9.13 1.90
CA ASP A 479 -4.28 -9.30 3.35
C ASP A 479 -5.53 -10.12 3.73
N PRO A 480 -5.41 -11.13 4.62
CA PRO A 480 -6.49 -12.09 4.88
C PRO A 480 -7.70 -11.54 5.65
N TRP A 481 -7.63 -10.38 6.31
CA TRP A 481 -8.79 -9.79 7.01
C TRP A 481 -9.14 -8.36 6.59
N LEU A 482 -8.18 -7.61 6.03
CA LEU A 482 -8.45 -6.31 5.43
C LEU A 482 -8.91 -6.43 3.98
N GLU A 483 -8.58 -7.51 3.27
CA GLU A 483 -8.74 -7.64 1.81
C GLU A 483 -8.01 -6.53 1.02
N SER A 484 -6.99 -5.92 1.65
CA SER A 484 -6.08 -4.93 1.07
C SER A 484 -4.98 -5.63 0.25
N ASN A 485 -4.12 -4.86 -0.42
CA ASN A 485 -2.81 -5.37 -0.82
C ASN A 485 -2.05 -5.89 0.41
N GLU A 486 -1.51 -7.11 0.32
CA GLU A 486 -0.89 -7.78 1.48
C GLU A 486 0.28 -6.98 2.06
N ALA A 487 1.11 -6.38 1.20
CA ALA A 487 2.24 -5.55 1.63
C ALA A 487 1.83 -4.27 2.38
N LEU A 488 0.58 -3.80 2.22
CA LEU A 488 0.05 -2.66 2.96
C LEU A 488 -0.55 -3.05 4.31
N GLY A 489 -0.99 -4.30 4.50
CA GLY A 489 -1.70 -4.74 5.71
C GLY A 489 -1.01 -4.32 7.02
N PRO A 490 0.27 -4.67 7.22
CA PRO A 490 1.05 -4.27 8.39
C PRO A 490 1.27 -2.75 8.57
N LEU A 491 0.96 -1.92 7.57
CA LEU A 491 1.11 -0.47 7.61
C LEU A 491 -0.22 0.25 7.89
N ILE A 492 -1.35 -0.37 7.53
CA ILE A 492 -2.67 0.28 7.53
C ILE A 492 -3.68 -0.36 8.49
N ASP A 493 -3.34 -1.48 9.15
CA ASP A 493 -4.26 -2.20 10.02
C ASP A 493 -4.82 -1.29 11.13
N PRO A 494 -6.15 -1.05 11.17
CA PRO A 494 -6.77 -0.19 12.18
C PRO A 494 -6.69 -0.77 13.60
N ASN A 495 -6.22 -1.99 13.83
CA ASN A 495 -5.93 -2.50 15.16
C ASN A 495 -4.57 -2.04 15.69
N LEU A 496 -3.66 -1.63 14.80
CA LEU A 496 -2.27 -1.24 15.12
C LEU A 496 -2.01 0.26 14.90
N HIS A 497 -2.63 0.84 13.87
CA HIS A 497 -2.35 2.20 13.43
C HIS A 497 -3.56 3.14 13.57
N SER A 498 -3.27 4.42 13.83
CA SER A 498 -4.18 5.52 13.53
C SER A 498 -3.84 6.09 12.15
N CYS A 499 -4.80 6.78 11.53
CA CYS A 499 -4.62 7.39 10.23
C CYS A 499 -3.36 8.29 10.19
N GLY A 500 -2.64 8.32 9.06
CA GLY A 500 -1.52 9.27 8.88
C GLY A 500 -0.14 8.81 9.37
N THR A 501 0.00 7.68 10.06
CA THR A 501 1.33 7.07 10.32
C THR A 501 1.86 6.24 9.14
N VAL A 502 1.15 6.25 8.01
CA VAL A 502 1.41 5.40 6.85
C VAL A 502 2.33 6.15 5.89
N ARG A 503 3.54 5.62 5.67
CA ARG A 503 4.45 6.14 4.63
C ARG A 503 3.79 6.09 3.25
N PRO A 504 4.11 7.03 2.35
CA PRO A 504 3.83 6.86 0.93
C PRO A 504 4.38 5.52 0.43
N HIS A 505 3.64 4.92 -0.49
CA HIS A 505 3.87 3.58 -1.03
C HIS A 505 3.36 3.55 -2.47
N GLY A 506 3.95 2.68 -3.28
CA GLY A 506 3.82 2.75 -4.73
C GLY A 506 3.79 1.38 -5.38
N HIS A 507 4.37 1.27 -6.58
CA HIS A 507 4.28 0.06 -7.39
C HIS A 507 4.77 -1.22 -6.67
N ARG A 508 5.71 -1.12 -5.72
CA ARG A 508 6.24 -2.28 -4.98
C ARG A 508 5.21 -2.88 -4.04
N GLU A 509 4.54 -2.05 -3.24
CA GLU A 509 3.52 -2.48 -2.30
C GLU A 509 2.18 -2.79 -2.98
N LEU A 510 1.93 -2.18 -4.15
CA LEU A 510 0.72 -2.39 -4.96
C LEU A 510 0.80 -3.54 -5.97
N ALA A 511 1.98 -4.09 -6.22
CA ALA A 511 2.16 -5.20 -7.15
C ALA A 511 1.48 -6.49 -6.66
N HIS A 512 0.99 -7.28 -7.62
CA HIS A 512 0.45 -8.61 -7.39
C HIS A 512 1.26 -9.68 -8.16
N PRO A 513 1.13 -10.98 -7.83
CA PRO A 513 1.66 -12.10 -8.61
C PRO A 513 1.16 -12.18 -10.07
N GLU A 514 0.22 -11.32 -10.44
CA GLU A 514 -0.28 -11.12 -11.80
C GLU A 514 0.40 -9.88 -12.44
N PRO A 515 1.43 -10.04 -13.29
CA PRO A 515 2.27 -8.92 -13.73
C PRO A 515 1.50 -7.87 -14.54
N GLY A 516 1.64 -6.59 -14.19
CA GLY A 516 0.94 -5.49 -14.86
C GLY A 516 -0.53 -5.32 -14.44
N PHE A 517 -1.01 -6.07 -13.44
CA PHE A 517 -2.24 -5.74 -12.72
C PHE A 517 -1.89 -5.06 -11.40
N TYR A 518 -2.51 -3.90 -11.14
CA TYR A 518 -2.33 -3.13 -9.91
C TYR A 518 -3.67 -2.67 -9.34
N THR A 519 -3.84 -2.78 -8.03
CA THR A 519 -4.99 -2.21 -7.31
C THR A 519 -4.59 -0.86 -6.70
N LEU A 520 -5.39 0.19 -6.93
CA LEU A 520 -5.09 1.56 -6.49
C LEU A 520 -6.23 2.17 -5.66
N GLY A 521 -5.94 3.28 -5.02
CA GLY A 521 -6.89 4.07 -4.25
C GLY A 521 -7.34 3.35 -2.98
N VAL A 522 -8.51 3.73 -2.47
CA VAL A 522 -9.12 3.11 -1.28
C VAL A 522 -9.34 1.59 -1.43
N LYS A 523 -9.40 1.07 -2.68
CA LYS A 523 -9.51 -0.38 -2.92
C LYS A 523 -8.24 -1.14 -2.50
N SER A 524 -7.06 -0.54 -2.71
CA SER A 524 -5.78 -1.13 -2.26
C SER A 524 -5.68 -1.22 -0.72
N TYR A 525 -6.45 -0.40 -0.01
CA TYR A 525 -6.59 -0.42 1.45
C TYR A 525 -7.64 -1.42 1.96
N GLY A 526 -8.43 -2.02 1.06
CA GLY A 526 -9.49 -2.96 1.39
C GLY A 526 -10.50 -2.38 2.37
N ARG A 527 -10.48 -2.85 3.62
CA ARG A 527 -11.36 -2.43 4.73
C ARG A 527 -10.75 -1.38 5.66
N ALA A 528 -9.49 -0.99 5.46
CA ALA A 528 -8.84 0.00 6.31
C ALA A 528 -9.43 1.42 6.07
N PRO A 529 -9.92 2.12 7.11
CA PRO A 529 -10.66 3.39 6.95
C PRO A 529 -9.74 4.62 6.83
N THR A 530 -8.45 4.42 6.53
CA THR A 530 -7.37 5.39 6.78
C THR A 530 -6.80 6.04 5.51
N PHE A 531 -7.49 5.88 4.38
CA PHE A 531 -7.04 6.32 3.06
C PHE A 531 -7.17 7.85 2.83
N LEU A 532 -6.20 8.45 2.14
CA LEU A 532 -6.18 9.87 1.75
C LEU A 532 -6.06 9.99 0.21
N MET A 533 -6.71 11.00 -0.37
CA MET A 533 -6.74 11.16 -1.84
C MET A 533 -5.34 11.39 -2.43
N ALA A 534 -4.52 12.25 -1.80
CA ALA A 534 -3.12 12.47 -2.14
C ALA A 534 -2.27 11.18 -2.15
N THR A 535 -2.54 10.21 -1.24
CA THR A 535 -1.89 8.90 -1.28
C THR A 535 -2.23 8.17 -2.57
N GLY A 536 -3.47 8.24 -3.04
CA GLY A 536 -3.88 7.66 -4.33
C GLY A 536 -3.21 8.31 -5.54
N PHE A 537 -2.98 9.62 -5.52
CA PHE A 537 -2.25 10.32 -6.59
C PHE A 537 -0.79 9.85 -6.67
N GLU A 538 -0.14 9.66 -5.53
CA GLU A 538 1.22 9.11 -5.47
C GLU A 538 1.30 7.63 -5.91
N GLN A 539 0.32 6.82 -5.50
CA GLN A 539 0.16 5.46 -6.01
C GLN A 539 0.04 5.44 -7.54
N ALA A 540 -0.78 6.33 -8.11
CA ALA A 540 -0.97 6.45 -9.56
C ALA A 540 0.32 6.85 -10.29
N ARG A 541 1.04 7.87 -9.81
CA ARG A 541 2.35 8.30 -10.34
C ARG A 541 3.36 7.14 -10.34
N SER A 542 3.50 6.46 -9.20
CA SER A 542 4.46 5.36 -9.04
C SER A 542 4.13 4.15 -9.92
N VAL A 543 2.86 3.72 -9.95
CA VAL A 543 2.42 2.56 -10.75
C VAL A 543 2.53 2.83 -12.24
N VAL A 544 2.11 4.00 -12.73
CA VAL A 544 2.19 4.32 -14.16
C VAL A 544 3.64 4.46 -14.62
N ALA A 545 4.54 4.97 -13.78
CA ALA A 545 5.98 4.93 -14.05
C ALA A 545 6.51 3.49 -14.19
N ALA A 546 6.08 2.55 -13.33
CA ALA A 546 6.46 1.15 -13.43
C ALA A 546 5.92 0.47 -14.71
N ILE A 547 4.67 0.77 -15.11
CA ILE A 547 4.06 0.28 -16.36
C ILE A 547 4.79 0.84 -17.61
N ALA A 548 5.34 2.05 -17.51
CA ALA A 548 6.21 2.66 -18.53
C ALA A 548 7.62 2.03 -18.59
N GLY A 549 8.01 1.20 -17.62
CA GLY A 549 9.36 0.65 -17.47
C GLY A 549 10.35 1.57 -16.74
N ASP A 550 9.89 2.75 -16.31
CA ASP A 550 10.67 3.75 -15.58
C ASP A 550 10.66 3.45 -14.08
N LEU A 551 11.37 2.38 -13.70
CA LEU A 551 11.46 1.93 -12.30
C LEU A 551 12.16 2.95 -11.40
N VAL A 552 13.01 3.82 -11.95
CA VAL A 552 13.68 4.88 -11.19
C VAL A 552 12.68 5.95 -10.75
N ALA A 553 11.79 6.42 -11.63
CA ALA A 553 10.71 7.30 -11.19
C ALA A 553 9.68 6.58 -10.33
N ALA A 554 9.39 5.30 -10.61
CA ALA A 554 8.46 4.50 -9.82
C ALA A 554 8.92 4.33 -8.36
N ASP A 555 10.21 4.17 -8.12
CA ASP A 555 10.84 4.02 -6.80
C ASP A 555 11.02 5.33 -6.02
N ARG A 556 10.91 6.50 -6.66
CA ARG A 556 10.88 7.78 -5.92
C ARG A 556 9.58 7.89 -5.13
N VAL A 557 9.65 8.55 -3.98
CA VAL A 557 8.48 9.08 -3.26
C VAL A 557 8.41 10.58 -3.54
N GLU A 558 7.29 11.05 -4.08
CA GLU A 558 7.08 12.48 -4.42
C GLU A 558 5.93 13.11 -3.59
N LEU A 559 5.32 12.36 -2.67
CA LEU A 559 4.31 12.84 -1.74
C LEU A 559 4.91 13.31 -0.41
N GLU A 560 4.84 14.62 -0.16
CA GLU A 560 5.14 15.21 1.14
C GLU A 560 3.86 15.31 2.00
N LEU A 561 3.92 14.75 3.21
CA LEU A 561 2.90 14.90 4.25
C LEU A 561 3.60 15.45 5.51
N PRO A 562 2.95 16.30 6.34
CA PRO A 562 3.50 16.77 7.61
C PRO A 562 3.94 15.61 8.52
N GLU A 563 5.04 15.78 9.26
CA GLU A 563 5.63 14.72 10.11
C GLU A 563 4.70 14.18 11.20
N THR A 564 3.72 14.98 11.66
CA THR A 564 2.66 14.53 12.57
C THR A 564 1.73 13.51 11.92
N GLY A 565 1.86 13.26 10.62
CA GLY A 565 0.85 12.66 9.77
C GLY A 565 -0.34 13.63 9.61
N VAL A 566 -0.96 13.67 8.43
CA VAL A 566 -2.17 14.48 8.22
C VAL A 566 -3.31 14.04 9.16
N CYS A 567 -3.22 12.90 9.83
CA CYS A 567 -4.37 12.30 10.49
C CYS A 567 -4.10 11.67 11.86
N SER A 568 -3.00 11.98 12.54
CA SER A 568 -2.74 11.40 13.86
C SER A 568 -3.83 11.76 14.89
N SER A 569 -4.19 10.76 15.67
CA SER A 569 -4.74 10.92 17.01
C SER A 569 -3.77 10.19 17.94
N ASN A 570 -3.16 10.89 18.88
CA ASN A 570 -2.18 10.31 19.80
C ASN A 570 -2.82 9.19 20.64
N LEU A 571 -2.47 7.94 20.33
CA LEU A 571 -2.77 6.79 21.16
C LEU A 571 -1.69 6.69 22.25
N THR A 572 -1.76 7.56 23.25
CA THR A 572 -1.01 7.35 24.49
C THR A 572 -1.58 6.11 25.18
N VAL A 573 -0.79 5.04 25.22
CA VAL A 573 -1.08 3.87 26.04
C VAL A 573 -0.92 4.30 27.50
N GLU A 574 -2.03 4.59 28.19
CA GLU A 574 -2.05 4.77 29.63
C GLU A 574 -1.70 3.43 30.31
N GLY A 575 -0.41 3.22 30.54
CA GLY A 575 0.13 1.95 31.02
C GLY A 575 1.60 2.01 31.45
N ALA A 576 2.16 3.20 31.68
CA ALA A 576 3.47 3.39 32.28
C ALA A 576 3.45 4.61 33.21
N ALA A 577 3.99 4.48 34.43
CA ALA A 577 3.84 5.47 35.48
C ALA A 577 4.51 6.82 35.15
N THR A 578 3.87 7.90 35.62
CA THR A 578 4.32 9.29 35.47
C THR A 578 5.69 9.53 36.13
N GLY A 579 6.71 9.83 35.32
CA GLY A 579 8.00 10.36 35.77
C GLY A 579 8.15 11.84 35.40
N CYS A 580 7.75 12.74 36.30
CA CYS A 580 7.79 14.18 36.07
C CYS A 580 9.19 14.75 36.42
N CYS A 581 9.84 15.45 35.49
CA CYS A 581 11.10 16.14 35.74
C CYS A 581 10.88 17.61 36.14
N GLY A 582 10.87 17.87 37.46
CA GLY A 582 11.16 19.17 38.07
C GLY A 582 12.55 19.13 38.76
N PRO A 583 13.20 20.27 39.00
CA PRO A 583 14.67 20.32 39.15
C PRO A 583 15.21 19.70 40.44
N ALA A 584 16.46 19.24 40.35
CA ALA A 584 17.15 18.49 41.39
C ALA A 584 17.38 19.29 42.69
N VAL A 585 17.15 18.62 43.82
CA VAL A 585 17.62 19.02 45.15
C VAL A 585 18.24 17.78 45.80
N GLU A 586 19.40 17.93 46.43
CA GLU A 586 20.23 16.83 46.94
C GLU A 586 19.54 16.07 48.11
N PRO A 587 19.63 14.72 48.16
CA PRO A 587 19.15 13.95 49.30
C PRO A 587 20.24 13.77 50.37
N ALA A 588 19.91 14.14 51.62
CA ALA A 588 20.72 13.84 52.80
C ALA A 588 20.63 12.33 53.20
N PRO A 589 21.64 11.75 53.89
CA PRO A 589 21.77 10.29 54.03
C PRO A 589 21.28 9.72 55.38
N VAL A 590 20.49 8.65 55.36
CA VAL A 590 20.17 7.79 56.52
C VAL A 590 19.75 6.37 56.07
N PRO A 591 19.85 5.31 56.90
CA PRO A 591 21.12 4.59 57.09
C PRO A 591 21.06 3.08 56.73
N VAL A 592 22.24 2.44 56.74
CA VAL A 592 22.45 1.02 56.38
C VAL A 592 22.05 0.06 57.51
N ALA A 593 21.43 -1.07 57.16
CA ALA A 593 21.34 -2.27 58.01
C ALA A 593 22.22 -3.40 57.44
N ALA A 594 22.96 -4.10 58.31
CA ALA A 594 24.09 -4.98 57.96
C ALA A 594 23.68 -6.46 57.70
N PRO A 595 24.53 -7.27 57.03
CA PRO A 595 24.11 -8.52 56.38
C PRO A 595 24.37 -9.81 57.18
N LYS A 596 23.82 -10.94 56.70
CA LYS A 596 24.26 -12.30 57.10
C LYS A 596 25.16 -12.95 56.04
N ARG A 597 26.24 -13.57 56.53
CA ARG A 597 27.27 -14.37 55.82
C ARG A 597 26.66 -15.72 55.36
N GLY A 598 27.20 -16.51 54.43
CA GLY A 598 28.40 -16.52 53.55
C GLY A 598 28.33 -17.84 52.73
N CYS A 599 29.19 -18.24 51.77
CA CYS A 599 30.48 -17.79 51.20
C CYS A 599 30.39 -18.02 49.65
N GLY A 600 31.41 -17.95 48.76
CA GLY A 600 32.87 -17.79 48.78
C GLY A 600 33.61 -19.08 48.33
N PRO A 601 34.75 -19.04 47.60
CA PRO A 601 35.45 -17.96 46.85
C PRO A 601 35.48 -18.29 45.30
N SER A 602 36.24 -17.66 44.38
CA SER A 602 37.41 -16.78 44.43
C SER A 602 37.59 -15.86 43.19
N SER A 603 37.95 -14.60 43.44
CA SER A 603 38.83 -13.68 42.65
C SER A 603 38.83 -13.66 41.10
N CYS A 604 38.47 -12.51 40.50
CA CYS A 604 39.45 -11.49 40.02
C CYS A 604 38.73 -10.22 39.48
N ALA A 605 39.43 -9.08 39.49
CA ALA A 605 38.86 -7.73 39.29
C ALA A 605 38.96 -7.20 37.83
N PRO A 606 38.15 -6.19 37.42
CA PRO A 606 38.09 -5.67 36.05
C PRO A 606 39.09 -4.53 35.75
N LYS A 607 39.26 -4.20 34.46
CA LYS A 607 40.08 -3.09 33.93
C LYS A 607 39.20 -2.10 33.14
N PRO A 608 39.40 -0.77 33.23
CA PRO A 608 38.51 0.22 32.62
C PRO A 608 38.85 0.56 31.15
N ALA A 609 37.90 1.21 30.46
CA ALA A 609 37.99 1.64 29.06
C ALA A 609 38.63 3.05 28.90
N PRO A 610 39.21 3.38 27.73
CA PRO A 610 39.75 4.72 27.43
C PRO A 610 38.75 5.66 26.74
N GLU A 611 39.00 6.97 26.88
CA GLU A 611 38.16 8.08 26.38
C GLU A 611 38.41 8.49 24.92
N ALA A 612 37.53 9.34 24.40
CA ALA A 612 37.51 9.82 23.02
C ALA A 612 38.50 10.98 22.73
N VAL A 613 38.85 11.16 21.45
CA VAL A 613 39.71 12.25 20.96
C VAL A 613 38.96 13.11 19.93
N ALA A 614 39.05 14.43 20.08
CA ALA A 614 38.41 15.42 19.21
C ALA A 614 39.25 15.75 17.94
N PRO A 615 38.62 16.19 16.83
CA PRO A 615 39.32 16.44 15.57
C PRO A 615 40.05 17.80 15.52
N LYS A 616 41.23 17.83 14.89
CA LYS A 616 41.92 19.08 14.49
C LYS A 616 41.55 19.47 13.06
N ARG A 617 41.52 20.79 12.80
CA ARG A 617 41.34 21.38 11.47
C ARG A 617 42.67 21.54 10.70
N CYS A 618 42.52 21.72 9.39
CA CYS A 618 43.22 22.65 8.49
C CYS A 618 44.13 22.09 7.38
N CYS A 619 43.69 22.41 6.15
CA CYS A 619 44.45 22.84 4.97
C CYS A 619 45.34 21.84 4.21
N GLY A 620 45.06 21.76 2.91
CA GLY A 620 45.74 21.00 1.87
C GLY A 620 44.90 21.08 0.61
#